data_AF-A0A7W3YCM0-F1
#
_entry.id   AF-A0A7W3YCM0-F1
#
_cell.length_a   1.000
_cell.length_b   1.000
_cell.length_c   1.000
_cell.angle_alpha   90.00
_cell.angle_beta   90.00
_cell.angle_gamma   90.00
#
_symmetry.space_group_name_H-M   'P 1'
#
loop_
_entity.id
_entity.type
_entity.pdbx_description
1 polymer ?
#
loop_
_entity_poly.entity_id
_entity_poly.type
_entity_poly.pdbx_seq_one_letter_code
_entity_poly.pdbx_strand_id
1 'polypeptide(L)'
;MTLSEYYLRLEAYRLRKLDREEEIATQAWFNQTVQNTTGGKHPKPKFKKFSEFFDRASLEKNIRDSFSDDYTNPYQKPSKEERGKVFITRYREFMKLKSEGKIDPDAWKKDTERGD
;
A
#
# COMPACT_ATOMS: atom_id res chain seq x y z
N MET A 1 -16.07 -20.96 5.45
CA MET A 1 -15.52 -19.62 5.25
C MET A 1 -14.54 -19.37 6.38
N THR A 2 -13.26 -19.21 6.09
CA THR A 2 -12.23 -18.95 7.12
C THR A 2 -12.19 -17.46 7.47
N LEU A 3 -11.54 -17.11 8.58
CA LEU A 3 -11.33 -15.72 8.98
C LEU A 3 -10.50 -14.95 7.94
N SER A 4 -9.49 -15.59 7.35
CA SER A 4 -8.68 -15.02 6.26
C SER A 4 -9.50 -14.76 5.00
N GLU A 5 -10.36 -15.70 4.59
CA GLU A 5 -11.28 -15.52 3.46
C GLU A 5 -12.27 -14.37 3.70
N TYR A 6 -12.74 -14.19 4.93
CA TYR A 6 -13.62 -13.09 5.31
C TYR A 6 -12.94 -11.72 5.12
N TYR A 7 -11.72 -11.56 5.65
CA TYR A 7 -10.97 -10.31 5.52
C TYR A 7 -10.64 -9.99 4.07
N LEU A 8 -10.25 -10.99 3.28
CA LEU A 8 -9.99 -10.82 1.84
C LEU A 8 -11.24 -10.33 1.09
N ARG A 9 -12.42 -10.91 1.40
CA ARG A 9 -13.68 -10.47 0.80
C ARG A 9 -14.06 -9.05 1.24
N LEU A 10 -13.76 -8.68 2.49
CA LEU A 10 -14.06 -7.35 3.01
C LEU A 10 -13.14 -6.27 2.42
N GLU A 11 -11.85 -6.60 2.22
CA GLU A 11 -10.90 -5.77 1.48
C GLU A 11 -11.40 -5.53 0.06
N ALA A 12 -11.72 -6.60 -0.68
CA ALA A 12 -12.23 -6.51 -2.05
C ALA A 12 -13.52 -5.67 -2.13
N TYR A 13 -14.42 -5.81 -1.15
CA TYR A 13 -15.62 -4.98 -1.06
C TYR A 13 -15.29 -3.50 -0.88
N ARG A 14 -14.33 -3.16 -0.02
CA ARG A 14 -13.91 -1.76 0.17
C ARG A 14 -13.23 -1.18 -1.07
N LEU A 15 -12.39 -1.96 -1.76
CA LEU A 15 -11.79 -1.54 -3.04
C LEU A 15 -12.87 -1.25 -4.10
N ARG A 16 -13.88 -2.13 -4.22
CA ARG A 16 -15.01 -1.90 -5.12
C ARG A 16 -15.82 -0.64 -4.75
N LYS A 17 -15.94 -0.35 -3.45
CA LYS A 17 -16.59 0.90 -2.99
C LYS A 17 -15.75 2.12 -3.38
N LEU A 18 -14.43 2.03 -3.28
CA LEU A 18 -13.51 3.10 -3.70
C LEU A 18 -13.64 3.41 -5.19
N ASP A 19 -13.75 2.39 -6.06
CA ASP A 19 -13.98 2.60 -7.50
C ASP A 19 -15.27 3.42 -7.74
N ARG A 20 -16.35 3.10 -7.01
CA ARG A 20 -17.61 3.86 -7.09
C ARG A 20 -17.46 5.30 -6.58
N GLU A 21 -16.68 5.50 -5.52
CA GLU A 21 -16.38 6.84 -5.01
C GLU A 21 -15.57 7.66 -6.03
N GLU A 22 -14.63 7.03 -6.75
CA GLU A 22 -13.88 7.66 -7.84
C GLU A 22 -14.80 8.07 -9.00
N GLU A 23 -15.75 7.24 -9.41
CA GLU A 23 -16.75 7.58 -10.43
C GLU A 23 -17.58 8.81 -10.02
N ILE A 24 -18.08 8.81 -8.77
CA ILE A 24 -18.86 9.93 -8.23
C ILE A 24 -18.02 11.20 -8.15
N ALA A 25 -16.78 11.08 -7.67
CA ALA A 25 -15.83 12.19 -7.60
C ALA A 25 -15.55 12.75 -9.01
N THR A 26 -15.36 11.88 -9.99
CA THR A 26 -15.14 12.27 -11.40
C THR A 26 -16.33 13.04 -11.95
N GLN A 27 -17.56 12.57 -11.71
CA GLN A 27 -18.77 13.28 -12.11
C GLN A 27 -18.89 14.64 -11.42
N ALA A 28 -18.60 14.71 -10.12
CA ALA A 28 -18.63 15.96 -9.35
C ALA A 28 -17.57 16.95 -9.87
N TRP A 29 -16.38 16.45 -10.21
CA TRP A 29 -15.30 17.25 -10.81
C TRP A 29 -15.74 17.87 -12.12
N PHE A 30 -16.33 17.10 -13.03
CA PHE A 30 -16.81 17.63 -14.29
C PHE A 30 -17.91 18.67 -14.10
N ASN A 31 -18.88 18.41 -13.22
CA ASN A 31 -19.92 19.38 -12.89
C ASN A 31 -19.33 20.69 -12.36
N GLN A 32 -18.34 20.60 -11.47
CA GLN A 32 -17.63 21.77 -10.94
C GLN A 32 -16.87 22.52 -12.04
N THR A 33 -16.19 21.83 -12.96
CA THR A 33 -15.48 22.48 -14.07
C THR A 33 -16.45 23.22 -14.99
N VAL A 34 -17.62 22.66 -15.30
CA VAL A 34 -18.65 23.32 -16.11
C VAL A 34 -19.18 24.57 -15.40
N GLN A 35 -19.52 24.50 -14.12
CA GLN A 35 -20.05 25.65 -13.37
C GLN A 35 -19.03 26.78 -13.15
N ASN A 36 -17.74 26.43 -13.02
CA ASN A 36 -16.67 27.41 -12.91
C ASN A 36 -16.43 28.20 -14.21
N THR A 37 -17.06 27.85 -15.34
CA THR A 37 -16.98 28.64 -16.58
C THR A 37 -17.97 29.81 -16.63
N THR A 38 -18.93 29.88 -15.70
CA THR A 38 -20.06 30.83 -15.75
C THR A 38 -20.03 31.98 -14.72
N GLY A 39 -18.91 32.23 -14.04
CA GLY A 39 -18.85 33.20 -12.93
C GLY A 39 -17.77 34.28 -13.04
N GLY A 40 -18.14 35.48 -13.52
CA GLY A 40 -17.32 36.70 -13.40
C GLY A 40 -16.11 36.79 -14.34
N LYS A 41 -15.36 37.91 -14.26
CA LYS A 41 -14.29 38.24 -15.22
C LYS A 41 -13.18 37.19 -15.29
N HIS A 42 -12.83 36.51 -14.18
CA HIS A 42 -11.80 35.46 -14.11
C HIS A 42 -12.01 34.48 -12.92
N PRO A 43 -12.95 33.53 -12.99
CA PRO A 43 -13.13 32.53 -11.93
C PRO A 43 -11.88 31.63 -11.79
N LYS A 44 -11.38 31.48 -10.55
CA LYS A 44 -10.25 30.59 -10.25
C LYS A 44 -10.75 29.33 -9.56
N PRO A 45 -10.45 28.13 -10.07
CA PRO A 45 -10.89 26.89 -9.44
C PRO A 45 -10.13 26.64 -8.13
N LYS A 46 -10.83 26.14 -7.10
CA LYS A 46 -10.25 25.82 -5.78
C LYS A 46 -9.18 24.72 -5.86
N PHE A 47 -9.42 23.73 -6.71
CA PHE A 47 -8.52 22.63 -7.00
C PHE A 47 -8.05 22.78 -8.44
N LYS A 48 -6.75 22.61 -8.71
CA LYS A 48 -6.20 22.72 -10.06
C LYS A 48 -6.17 21.38 -10.78
N LYS A 49 -6.11 20.29 -10.00
CA LYS A 49 -6.02 18.91 -10.49
C LYS A 49 -7.04 18.04 -9.79
N PHE A 50 -7.52 17.01 -10.48
CA PHE A 50 -8.42 16.03 -9.90
C PHE A 50 -7.79 15.34 -8.68
N SER A 51 -6.48 15.05 -8.70
CA SER A 51 -5.76 14.43 -7.58
C SER A 51 -5.77 15.27 -6.29
N GLU A 52 -5.95 16.59 -6.37
CA GLU A 52 -6.10 17.45 -5.19
C GLU A 52 -7.52 17.38 -4.60
N PHE A 53 -8.50 17.02 -5.43
CA PHE A 53 -9.89 16.83 -5.05
C PHE A 53 -10.16 15.40 -4.55
N PHE A 54 -9.57 14.41 -5.21
CA PHE A 54 -9.71 12.98 -4.89
C PHE A 54 -8.39 12.24 -5.12
N ASP A 55 -7.72 11.84 -4.04
CA ASP A 55 -6.49 11.06 -4.08
C ASP A 55 -6.78 9.57 -3.89
N ARG A 56 -7.08 8.89 -5.00
CA ARG A 56 -7.34 7.45 -5.02
C ARG A 56 -6.17 6.65 -4.43
N ALA A 57 -4.94 7.00 -4.75
CA ALA A 57 -3.76 6.21 -4.38
C ALA A 57 -3.58 6.18 -2.85
N SER A 58 -3.78 7.33 -2.19
CA SER A 58 -3.76 7.40 -0.73
C SER A 58 -4.90 6.61 -0.10
N LEU A 59 -6.12 6.70 -0.63
CA LEU A 59 -7.27 5.95 -0.13
C LEU A 59 -7.09 4.44 -0.30
N GLU A 60 -6.63 3.99 -1.45
CA GLU A 60 -6.36 2.58 -1.73
C GLU A 60 -5.28 2.03 -0.79
N LYS A 61 -4.21 2.80 -0.58
CA LYS A 61 -3.17 2.46 0.40
C LYS A 61 -3.77 2.30 1.79
N ASN A 62 -4.60 3.24 2.26
CA ASN A 62 -5.22 3.14 3.59
C ASN A 62 -6.14 1.91 3.72
N ILE A 63 -6.84 1.53 2.64
CA ILE A 63 -7.64 0.30 2.62
C ILE A 63 -6.70 -0.91 2.80
N ARG A 64 -5.69 -1.06 1.95
CA ARG A 64 -4.74 -2.18 2.00
C ARG A 64 -3.99 -2.24 3.34
N ASP A 65 -3.56 -1.10 3.87
CA ASP A 65 -2.92 -0.98 5.19
C ASP A 65 -3.83 -1.50 6.32
N SER A 66 -5.16 -1.37 6.20
CA SER A 66 -6.10 -1.84 7.21
C SER A 66 -6.39 -3.35 7.19
N PHE A 67 -5.96 -4.06 6.14
CA PHE A 67 -6.16 -5.52 5.99
C PHE A 67 -4.87 -6.32 5.89
N SER A 68 -3.75 -5.68 5.54
CA SER A 68 -2.45 -6.33 5.50
C SER A 68 -1.96 -6.59 6.93
N ASP A 69 -1.60 -7.83 7.24
CA ASP A 69 -0.69 -8.10 8.35
C ASP A 69 0.63 -7.36 8.09
N ASP A 70 1.25 -6.79 9.14
CA ASP A 70 2.45 -5.92 9.13
C ASP A 70 3.61 -6.44 8.26
N TYR A 71 3.62 -7.74 7.93
CA TYR A 71 4.68 -8.42 7.20
C TYR A 71 4.61 -8.32 5.67
N THR A 72 3.50 -7.91 5.06
CA THR A 72 3.29 -8.09 3.61
C THR A 72 2.79 -6.88 2.83
N ASN A 73 2.91 -5.66 3.35
CA ASN A 73 2.47 -4.47 2.63
C ASN A 73 3.55 -3.92 1.67
N PRO A 74 3.49 -4.19 0.34
CA PRO A 74 4.50 -3.68 -0.60
C PRO A 74 4.37 -2.17 -0.86
N TYR A 75 3.29 -1.52 -0.37
CA TYR A 75 3.00 -0.10 -0.60
C TYR A 75 3.59 0.81 0.48
N GLN A 76 3.88 0.28 1.67
CA GLN A 76 4.66 0.99 2.67
C GLN A 76 6.14 0.74 2.43
N LYS A 77 6.79 1.67 1.72
CA LYS A 77 8.26 1.73 1.75
C LYS A 77 8.65 2.30 3.12
N PRO A 78 9.24 1.51 4.04
CA PRO A 78 9.71 2.06 5.31
C PRO A 78 10.68 3.20 5.03
N SER A 79 10.66 4.21 5.89
CA SER A 79 11.62 5.30 5.88
C SER A 79 13.06 4.75 5.99
N LYS A 80 14.05 5.57 5.62
CA LYS A 80 15.46 5.16 5.70
C LYS A 80 15.86 4.73 7.11
N GLU A 81 15.30 5.38 8.13
CA GLU A 81 15.55 5.08 9.54
C GLU A 81 14.91 3.75 9.97
N GLU A 82 13.67 3.50 9.57
CA GLU A 82 12.96 2.24 9.86
C GLU A 82 13.66 1.05 9.19
N ARG A 83 14.15 1.22 7.95
CA ARG A 83 14.97 0.20 7.27
C ARG A 83 16.23 -0.14 8.06
N GLY A 84 16.91 0.89 8.56
CA GLY A 84 18.10 0.72 9.40
C GLY A 84 17.80 -0.06 10.68
N LYS A 85 16.71 0.28 11.37
CA LYS A 85 16.26 -0.41 12.60
C LYS A 85 15.93 -1.88 12.32
N VAL A 86 15.13 -2.16 11.28
CA VAL A 86 14.76 -3.53 10.89
C VAL A 86 16.00 -4.35 10.54
N PHE A 87 16.95 -3.77 9.80
CA PHE A 87 18.21 -4.44 9.46
C PHE A 87 19.03 -4.79 10.71
N ILE A 88 19.20 -3.84 11.64
CA ILE A 88 19.94 -4.07 12.89
C ILE A 88 19.28 -5.18 13.72
N THR A 89 17.95 -5.16 13.85
CA THR A 89 17.20 -6.19 14.57
C THR A 89 17.40 -7.56 13.93
N ARG A 90 17.23 -7.68 12.61
CA ARG A 90 17.43 -8.94 11.88
C ARG A 90 18.87 -9.44 11.97
N TYR A 91 19.85 -8.55 11.93
CA TYR A 91 21.26 -8.92 12.08
C TYR A 91 21.54 -9.50 13.47
N ARG A 92 20.95 -8.94 14.53
CA ARG A 92 21.06 -9.48 15.89
C ARG A 92 20.40 -10.85 16.03
N GLU A 93 19.20 -11.00 15.48
CA GLU A 93 18.50 -12.30 15.46
C GLU A 93 19.30 -13.35 14.70
N PHE A 94 19.85 -12.99 13.53
CA PHE A 94 20.73 -13.86 12.76
C PHE A 94 21.97 -14.27 13.56
N MET A 95 22.67 -13.33 14.19
CA MET A 95 23.85 -13.64 15.00
C MET A 95 23.52 -14.55 16.18
N LYS A 96 22.38 -14.34 16.83
CA LYS A 96 21.88 -15.21 17.90
C LYS A 96 21.63 -16.62 17.38
N LEU A 97 20.86 -16.77 16.31
CA LEU A 97 20.55 -18.07 15.72
C LEU A 97 21.79 -18.79 15.18
N LYS A 98 22.78 -18.05 14.65
CA LYS A 98 24.08 -18.57 14.25
C LYS A 98 24.87 -19.10 15.46
N SER A 99 24.88 -18.37 16.58
CA SER A 99 25.53 -18.82 17.81
C SER A 99 24.84 -20.05 18.43
N GLU A 100 23.52 -20.18 18.25
CA GLU A 100 22.74 -21.35 18.67
C GLU A 100 22.88 -22.54 17.71
N GLY A 101 23.61 -22.40 16.59
CA GLY A 101 23.80 -23.46 15.59
C GLY A 101 22.55 -23.81 14.79
N LYS A 102 21.51 -22.96 14.83
CA LYS A 102 20.22 -23.19 14.15
C LYS A 102 20.20 -22.71 12.70
N ILE A 103 21.27 -22.08 12.23
CA ILE A 103 21.41 -21.59 10.85
C ILE A 103 22.57 -22.33 10.19
N ASP A 104 22.29 -22.96 9.05
CA ASP A 104 23.30 -23.47 8.13
C ASP A 104 23.66 -22.36 7.11
N PRO A 105 24.85 -21.73 7.21
CA PRO A 105 25.25 -20.64 6.32
C PRO A 105 25.50 -21.11 4.87
N ASP A 106 25.70 -22.40 4.64
CA ASP A 106 25.98 -22.99 3.33
C ASP A 106 24.78 -23.76 2.76
N ALA A 107 23.59 -23.66 3.39
CA ALA A 107 22.36 -24.31 2.93
C ALA A 107 22.06 -24.03 1.44
N TRP A 108 22.31 -22.80 0.99
CA TRP A 108 22.08 -22.37 -0.39
C TRP A 108 22.94 -23.11 -1.43
N LYS A 109 24.11 -23.65 -1.04
CA LYS A 109 24.98 -24.45 -1.93
C LYS A 109 24.46 -25.87 -2.10
N LYS A 110 23.79 -26.42 -1.09
CA LYS A 110 23.24 -27.79 -1.11
C LYS A 110 22.04 -27.90 -2.05
N ASP A 111 21.31 -26.81 -2.25
CA ASP A 111 20.19 -26.77 -3.20
C ASP A 111 20.66 -26.65 -4.65
N THR A 112 21.82 -26.02 -4.92
CA THR A 112 22.40 -25.95 -6.27
C THR A 112 22.98 -27.29 -6.75
N GLU A 113 23.41 -28.16 -5.83
CA GLU A 113 23.96 -29.49 -6.15
C GLU A 113 22.88 -30.58 -6.31
N ARG A 114 21.63 -30.32 -5.92
CA ARG A 114 20.48 -31.24 -6.09
C ARG A 114 19.66 -31.00 -7.35
N GLY A 115 20.10 -30.04 -8.18
CA GLY A 115 19.38 -29.56 -9.37
C GLY A 115 19.84 -30.12 -10.70
N ASP A 116 20.68 -31.17 -10.71
CA ASP A 116 21.06 -31.95 -11.91
C ASP A 116 20.39 -33.33 -11.94
#